data_AF-A0A9J5YML0-F1
#
_entry.id   AF-A0A9J5YML0-F1
#
_cell.length_a   1.000
_cell.length_b   1.000
_cell.length_c   1.000
_cell.angle_alpha   90.00
_cell.angle_beta   90.00
_cell.angle_gamma   90.00
#
_symmetry.space_group_name_H-M   'P 1'
#
loop_
_entity.id
_entity.type
_entity.pdbx_description
1 polymer ?
#
loop_
_entity_poly.entity_id
_entity_poly.type
_entity_poly.pdbx_seq_one_letter_code
_entity_poly.pdbx_strand_id
1 'polypeptide(L)'
;MRNISFNTFMDKYVDCGNKEALYRKDMFNFFRNKNSYLALELIDKASKGGHDVATYAFGSISIYLGGEYSPQGVKTIGKMK
;
A
#
# COMPACT_ATOMS: atom_id res chain seq x y z
N MET A 1 -8.37 -25.21 -17.18
CA MET A 1 -7.76 -23.95 -16.69
C MET A 1 -6.70 -24.30 -15.66
N ARG A 2 -5.50 -23.68 -15.67
CA ARG A 2 -4.55 -23.86 -14.57
C ARG A 2 -5.17 -23.28 -13.30
N ASN A 3 -5.16 -24.05 -12.21
CA ASN A 3 -5.64 -23.60 -10.91
C ASN A 3 -4.52 -22.76 -10.25
N ILE A 4 -4.50 -21.46 -10.55
CA ILE A 4 -3.54 -20.51 -9.98
C ILE A 4 -4.23 -19.83 -8.81
N SER A 5 -3.58 -19.84 -7.64
CA SER A 5 -4.13 -19.16 -6.46
C SER A 5 -4.24 -17.64 -6.70
N PHE A 6 -5.20 -16.99 -6.04
CA PHE A 6 -5.35 -15.54 -6.09
C PHE A 6 -4.04 -14.82 -5.74
N ASN A 7 -3.29 -15.32 -4.75
CA ASN A 7 -1.99 -14.76 -4.38
C ASN A 7 -0.99 -14.83 -5.52
N THR A 8 -0.80 -16.02 -6.11
CA THR A 8 0.14 -16.20 -7.24
C THR A 8 -0.26 -15.39 -8.46
N PHE A 9 -1.57 -15.16 -8.67
CA PHE A 9 -2.05 -14.26 -9.72
C PHE A 9 -1.67 -12.81 -9.42
N MET A 10 -1.95 -12.33 -8.21
CA MET A 10 -1.64 -10.96 -7.78
C MET A 10 -0.15 -10.66 -7.78
N ASP A 11 0.69 -11.61 -7.37
CA ASP A 11 2.14 -11.43 -7.28
C ASP A 11 2.75 -11.06 -8.65
N LYS A 12 2.23 -11.62 -9.74
CA LYS A 12 2.67 -11.23 -11.10
C LYS A 12 2.42 -9.76 -11.42
N TYR A 13 1.29 -9.21 -10.98
CA TYR A 13 0.97 -7.81 -11.21
C TYR A 13 1.76 -6.89 -10.29
N VAL A 14 2.05 -7.35 -9.07
CA VAL A 14 2.99 -6.68 -8.15
C VAL A 14 4.38 -6.59 -8.77
N ASP A 15 4.88 -7.68 -9.37
CA ASP A 15 6.18 -7.71 -10.04
C ASP A 15 6.25 -6.77 -11.24
N CYS A 16 5.13 -6.57 -11.95
CA CYS A 16 5.02 -5.59 -13.03
C CYS A 16 4.77 -4.14 -12.55
N GLY A 17 4.77 -3.89 -11.24
CA GLY A 17 4.55 -2.55 -10.66
C GLY A 17 3.13 -2.02 -10.85
N ASN A 18 2.14 -2.90 -11.02
CA ASN A 18 0.74 -2.48 -11.11
C ASN A 18 0.28 -1.87 -9.78
N LYS A 19 -0.11 -0.59 -9.82
CA LYS A 19 -0.41 0.21 -8.64
C LYS A 19 -1.61 -0.30 -7.84
N GLU A 20 -2.67 -0.76 -8.52
CA GLU A 20 -3.85 -1.35 -7.90
C GLU A 20 -3.52 -2.68 -7.21
N ALA A 21 -2.66 -3.49 -7.85
CA ALA A 21 -2.21 -4.75 -7.27
C ALA A 21 -1.36 -4.53 -6.00
N LEU A 22 -0.46 -3.54 -6.05
CA LEU A 22 0.33 -3.11 -4.89
C LEU A 22 -0.59 -2.67 -3.73
N TYR A 23 -1.58 -1.81 -4.00
CA TYR A 23 -2.56 -1.36 -3.00
C TYR A 23 -3.35 -2.51 -2.37
N ARG A 24 -3.90 -3.43 -3.18
CA ARG A 24 -4.68 -4.56 -2.64
C ARG A 24 -3.83 -5.52 -1.81
N LYS A 25 -2.57 -5.75 -2.21
CA LYS A 25 -1.65 -6.63 -1.49
C LYS A 25 -1.22 -6.00 -0.17
N ASP A 26 -0.98 -4.69 -0.15
CA ASP A 26 -0.78 -3.91 1.08
C ASP A 26 -1.95 -4.11 2.06
N MET A 27 -3.19 -3.78 1.65
CA MET A 27 -4.35 -3.85 2.53
C MET A 27 -4.55 -5.27 3.08
N PHE A 28 -4.29 -6.29 2.27
CA PHE A 28 -4.27 -7.67 2.75
C PHE A 28 -3.19 -7.91 3.81
N ASN A 29 -1.95 -7.47 3.58
CA ASN A 29 -0.85 -7.66 4.51
C ASN A 29 -1.04 -6.90 5.84
N PHE A 30 -1.55 -5.66 5.76
CA PHE A 30 -1.79 -4.81 6.91
C PHE A 30 -2.90 -5.37 7.81
N PHE A 31 -4.09 -5.63 7.25
CA PHE A 31 -5.25 -6.04 8.04
C PHE A 31 -5.26 -7.54 8.38
N ARG A 32 -4.73 -8.40 7.50
CA ARG A 32 -4.87 -9.86 7.66
C ARG A 32 -3.61 -10.53 8.19
N ASN A 33 -2.42 -10.13 7.72
CA ASN A 33 -1.17 -10.82 8.04
C ASN A 33 -0.36 -10.15 9.15
N LYS A 34 -0.82 -9.01 9.70
CA LYS A 34 -0.10 -8.20 10.71
C LYS A 34 1.34 -7.84 10.31
N ASN A 35 1.65 -7.82 9.02
CA ASN A 35 2.97 -7.43 8.53
C ASN A 35 2.93 -5.97 8.08
N SER A 36 2.96 -5.07 9.06
CA SER A 36 2.86 -3.62 8.86
C SER A 36 4.04 -3.04 8.06
N TYR A 37 5.24 -3.61 8.17
CA TYR A 37 6.40 -3.13 7.41
C TYR A 37 6.29 -3.42 5.92
N LEU A 38 5.92 -4.65 5.55
CA LEU A 38 5.72 -5.01 4.14
C LEU A 38 4.53 -4.25 3.54
N ALA A 39 3.47 -4.06 4.33
CA ALA A 39 2.33 -3.23 3.96
C ALA A 39 2.79 -1.79 3.60
N LEU A 40 3.48 -1.11 4.52
CA LEU A 40 4.01 0.24 4.30
C LEU A 40 4.88 0.37 3.04
N GLU A 41 5.71 -0.63 2.75
CA GLU A 41 6.54 -0.62 1.53
C GLU A 41 5.69 -0.68 0.25
N LEU A 42 4.68 -1.55 0.23
CA LEU A 42 3.80 -1.74 -0.93
C LEU A 42 2.92 -0.52 -1.18
N ILE A 43 2.38 0.09 -0.12
CA ILE A 43 1.51 1.26 -0.24
C ILE A 43 2.28 2.53 -0.57
N ASP A 44 3.52 2.68 -0.10
CA ASP A 44 4.43 3.75 -0.52
C ASP A 44 4.76 3.63 -2.01
N LYS A 45 5.05 2.42 -2.51
CA LYS A 45 5.28 2.18 -3.96
C LYS A 45 4.05 2.54 -4.80
N ALA A 46 2.85 2.11 -4.39
CA ALA A 46 1.61 2.46 -5.09
C ALA A 46 1.37 3.98 -5.08
N SER A 47 1.56 4.62 -3.93
CA SER A 47 1.44 6.07 -3.74
C SER A 47 2.41 6.87 -4.62
N LYS A 48 3.70 6.50 -4.63
CA LYS A 48 4.72 7.12 -5.51
C LYS A 48 4.41 6.93 -6.99
N GLY A 49 3.67 5.89 -7.35
CA GLY A 49 3.12 5.70 -8.68
C GLY A 49 2.00 6.68 -9.05
N GLY A 50 1.48 7.49 -8.13
CA GLY A 50 0.32 8.37 -8.37
C GLY A 50 -1.01 7.62 -8.31
N HIS A 51 -1.14 6.67 -7.39
CA HIS A 51 -2.41 6.02 -7.09
C HIS A 51 -3.09 6.72 -5.92
N ASP A 52 -4.07 7.58 -6.22
CA ASP A 52 -4.65 8.50 -5.23
C ASP A 52 -5.16 7.82 -3.95
N VAL A 53 -5.88 6.71 -4.08
CA VAL A 53 -6.38 5.95 -2.92
C VAL A 53 -5.24 5.39 -2.07
N ALA A 54 -4.12 4.99 -2.69
CA ALA A 54 -2.96 4.48 -1.98
C ALA A 54 -2.20 5.62 -1.30
N THR A 55 -2.14 6.80 -1.94
CA THR A 55 -1.58 8.01 -1.33
C THR A 55 -2.37 8.43 -0.09
N TYR A 56 -3.70 8.42 -0.16
CA TYR A 56 -4.55 8.68 1.00
C TYR A 56 -4.33 7.65 2.10
N ALA A 57 -4.40 6.36 1.76
CA ALA A 57 -4.22 5.28 2.71
C ALA A 57 -2.83 5.29 3.37
N PHE A 58 -1.77 5.57 2.60
CA PHE A 58 -0.41 5.71 3.13
C PHE A 58 -0.38 6.83 4.17
N GLY A 59 -0.93 8.00 3.83
CA GLY A 59 -1.05 9.12 4.75
C GLY A 59 -1.78 8.77 6.05
N SER A 60 -2.95 8.14 5.94
CA SER A 60 -3.77 7.75 7.10
C SER A 60 -3.09 6.71 7.98
N ILE A 61 -2.47 5.68 7.38
CA ILE A 61 -1.75 4.63 8.11
C ILE A 61 -0.52 5.22 8.81
N SER A 62 0.25 6.08 8.14
CA SER A 62 1.42 6.73 8.76
C SER A 62 1.04 7.62 9.94
N ILE A 63 -0.09 8.33 9.88
CA ILE A 63 -0.63 9.10 11.02
C ILE A 63 -1.02 8.17 12.15
N TYR A 64 -1.75 7.08 11.84
CA TYR A 64 -2.20 6.09 12.82
C TYR A 64 -1.03 5.42 13.55
N LEU A 65 0.05 5.06 12.84
CA LEU A 65 1.23 4.45 13.43
C LEU A 65 2.00 5.42 14.35
N GLY A 66 1.84 6.73 14.18
CA GLY A 66 2.44 7.73 15.05
C GLY A 66 3.96 7.85 14.92
N GLY A 67 4.60 8.42 15.93
CA GLY A 67 6.06 8.55 16.02
C GLY A 67 6.67 9.28 14.81
N GLU A 68 7.73 8.68 14.24
CA GLU A 68 8.45 9.21 13.08
C GLU A 68 7.64 9.19 11.77
N TYR A 69 6.60 8.37 11.67
CA TYR A 69 5.76 8.24 10.47
C TYR A 69 4.71 9.36 10.37
N SER A 70 4.24 9.88 11.51
CA SER A 70 3.14 10.84 11.54
C SER A 70 3.41 12.13 10.76
N PRO A 71 4.58 12.80 10.88
CA PRO A 71 4.88 13.98 10.08
C PRO A 71 4.84 13.73 8.56
N GLN A 72 5.28 12.56 8.11
CA GLN A 72 5.22 12.17 6.70
C GLN A 72 3.76 11.93 6.27
N GLY A 73 2.96 11.31 7.12
CA GLY A 73 1.55 11.07 6.85
C GLY A 73 0.75 12.37 6.68
N VAL A 74 0.90 13.31 7.62
CA VAL A 74 0.25 14.64 7.55
C VAL A 74 0.67 15.39 6.30
N LYS A 75 1.98 15.41 5.99
CA LYS A 75 2.51 16.06 4.78
C LYS A 75 1.96 15.42 3.50
N THR A 76 1.75 14.11 3.49
CA THR A 76 1.21 13.40 2.32
C THR A 76 -0.24 13.82 2.08
N ILE A 77 -1.09 13.75 3.10
CA ILE A 77 -2.51 14.14 2.98
C ILE A 77 -2.64 15.62 2.61
N GLY A 78 -1.86 16.51 3.24
CA GLY A 78 -1.93 17.95 2.98
C GLY A 78 -1.52 18.36 1.56
N LYS A 79 -0.91 17.46 0.78
CA LYS A 79 -0.57 17.68 -0.64
C LYS A 79 -1.63 17.16 -1.61
N MET A 80 -2.59 16.39 -1.13
CA MET A 80 -3.70 15.90 -1.95
C MET A 80 -4.69 17.05 -2.17
N LYS A 81 -5.20 17.17 -3.39
CA LYS A 81 -6.17 18.20 -3.78
C LYS A 81 -7.59 17.65 -3.79
#